data_AF-A0AAD7GZ50-F1
#
_entry.id   AF-A0AAD7GZ50-F1
#
_cell.length_a   1.000
_cell.length_b   1.000
_cell.length_c   1.000
_cell.angle_alpha   90.00
_cell.angle_beta   90.00
_cell.angle_gamma   90.00
#
_symmetry.space_group_name_H-M   'P 1'
#
loop_
_entity.id
_entity.type
_entity.pdbx_description
1 polymer ?
#
loop_
_entity_poly.entity_id
_entity_poly.type
_entity_poly.pdbx_seq_one_letter_code
_entity_poly.pdbx_strand_id
1 'polypeptide(L)'
;MFARSDSAKEDYISAELAAIYQHEGRAIQDLLTRNSTTKVTDLLREFSMEQLAADLEDAAPWLWRALVVISEPGKSTRAETAGETRKHKGLVFTTICALISVMRSQKANNFQLVIGLFLLGSGASKREIEVLAHAGLSISYSAITEHVKSLSQEGMEEIRELVKSAMCQIVWDNLNIAF
;
A
#
# COMPACT_ATOMS: atom_id res chain seq x y z
N MET A 1 32.04 -9.83 -39.87
CA MET A 1 31.48 -11.03 -39.19
C MET A 1 31.52 -10.86 -37.66
N PHE A 2 30.95 -9.76 -37.12
CA PHE A 2 30.98 -9.47 -35.67
C PHE A 2 29.62 -9.01 -35.09
N ALA A 3 28.62 -8.70 -35.91
CA ALA A 3 27.31 -8.21 -35.46
C ALA A 3 26.49 -9.23 -34.63
N ARG A 4 26.76 -10.54 -34.75
CA ARG A 4 26.09 -11.59 -33.95
C ARG A 4 26.56 -11.65 -32.49
N SER A 5 27.73 -11.09 -32.17
CA SER A 5 28.30 -11.18 -30.83
C SER A 5 27.74 -10.14 -29.87
N ASP A 6 27.35 -8.97 -30.37
CA ASP A 6 26.81 -7.89 -29.53
C ASP A 6 25.34 -8.15 -29.19
N SER A 7 24.55 -8.64 -30.16
CA SER A 7 23.16 -9.07 -29.91
C SER A 7 23.09 -10.21 -28.88
N ALA A 8 24.00 -11.18 -28.95
CA ALA A 8 24.05 -12.29 -27.99
C ALA A 8 24.40 -11.83 -26.55
N LYS A 9 25.20 -10.76 -26.42
CA LYS A 9 25.53 -10.17 -25.10
C LYS A 9 24.35 -9.38 -24.55
N GLU A 10 23.66 -8.60 -25.38
CA GLU A 10 22.45 -7.87 -24.99
C GLU A 10 21.33 -8.83 -24.57
N ASP A 11 21.12 -9.92 -25.31
CA ASP A 11 20.16 -10.97 -24.97
C ASP A 11 20.52 -11.65 -23.63
N TYR A 12 21.80 -11.93 -23.40
CA TYR A 12 22.25 -12.52 -22.14
C TYR A 12 22.02 -11.57 -20.95
N ILE A 13 22.41 -10.30 -21.06
CA ILE A 13 22.25 -9.30 -20.00
C ILE A 13 20.77 -9.05 -19.72
N SER A 14 19.93 -8.95 -20.76
CA SER A 14 18.50 -8.75 -20.60
C SER A 14 17.81 -9.92 -19.91
N ALA A 15 18.21 -11.16 -20.20
CA ALA A 15 17.72 -12.35 -19.53
C ALA A 15 18.11 -12.39 -18.04
N GLU A 16 19.35 -12.01 -17.72
CA GLU A 16 19.85 -11.97 -16.34
C GLU A 16 19.13 -10.89 -15.51
N LEU A 17 18.96 -9.68 -16.07
CA LEU A 17 18.17 -8.61 -15.44
C LEU A 17 16.69 -9.00 -15.26
N ALA A 18 16.10 -9.66 -16.25
CA ALA A 18 14.72 -10.14 -16.15
C ALA A 18 14.56 -11.15 -15.01
N ALA A 19 15.54 -12.04 -14.80
CA ALA A 19 15.52 -12.99 -13.69
C ALA A 19 15.58 -12.29 -12.32
N ILE A 20 16.41 -11.25 -12.20
CA ILE A 20 16.49 -10.41 -10.98
C ILE A 20 15.14 -9.76 -10.70
N TYR A 21 14.56 -9.04 -11.66
CA TYR A 21 13.28 -8.35 -11.45
C TYR A 21 12.10 -9.32 -11.22
N GLN A 22 12.14 -10.52 -11.79
CA GLN A 22 11.15 -11.55 -11.48
C GLN A 22 11.27 -12.08 -10.05
N HIS A 23 12.50 -12.20 -9.54
CA HIS A 23 12.75 -12.59 -8.15
C HIS A 23 12.26 -11.50 -7.19
N GLU A 24 12.68 -10.25 -7.40
CA GLU A 24 12.24 -9.10 -6.60
C GLU A 24 10.73 -8.89 -6.68
N GLY A 25 10.13 -9.01 -7.87
CA GLY A 25 8.69 -8.90 -8.04
C GLY A 25 7.89 -9.96 -7.28
N ARG A 26 8.46 -11.16 -7.07
CA ARG A 26 7.86 -12.18 -6.17
C ARG A 26 8.01 -11.79 -4.71
N ALA A 27 9.19 -11.32 -4.30
CA ALA A 27 9.41 -10.87 -2.93
C ALA A 27 8.46 -9.72 -2.53
N ILE A 28 8.29 -8.72 -3.41
CA ILE A 28 7.31 -7.63 -3.23
C ILE A 28 5.89 -8.19 -3.09
N GLN A 29 5.51 -9.13 -3.96
CA GLN A 29 4.19 -9.75 -3.94
C GLN A 29 3.95 -10.48 -2.62
N ASP A 30 4.92 -11.25 -2.14
CA ASP A 30 4.80 -12.02 -0.90
C ASP A 30 4.73 -11.09 0.32
N LEU A 31 5.51 -10.01 0.33
CA LEU A 31 5.49 -8.98 1.38
C LEU A 31 4.13 -8.28 1.51
N LEU A 32 3.51 -7.96 0.37
CA LEU A 32 2.28 -7.16 0.32
C LEU A 32 1.00 -8.00 0.31
N THR A 33 1.10 -9.30 0.02
CA THR A 33 -0.04 -10.21 0.05
C THR A 33 -0.49 -10.43 1.49
N ARG A 34 -1.74 -10.06 1.77
CA ARG A 34 -2.34 -10.25 3.09
C ARG A 34 -2.46 -11.74 3.44
N ASN A 35 -2.04 -12.10 4.65
CA ASN A 35 -2.43 -13.38 5.25
C ASN A 35 -3.92 -13.33 5.65
N SER A 36 -4.69 -14.33 5.26
CA SER A 36 -6.14 -14.39 5.53
C SER A 36 -6.50 -14.39 7.02
N THR A 37 -5.56 -14.70 7.90
CA THR A 37 -5.76 -14.71 9.36
C THR A 37 -5.56 -13.35 10.03
N THR A 38 -4.92 -12.38 9.37
CA THR A 38 -4.63 -11.06 9.97
C THR A 38 -5.92 -10.25 10.11
N LYS A 39 -6.26 -9.77 11.32
CA LYS A 39 -7.41 -8.89 11.55
C LYS A 39 -7.23 -7.53 10.88
N VAL A 40 -8.33 -6.86 10.55
CA VAL A 40 -8.26 -5.51 9.97
C VAL A 40 -7.81 -4.50 11.02
N THR A 41 -8.20 -4.67 12.29
CA THR A 41 -7.73 -3.84 13.41
C THR A 41 -6.21 -3.85 13.55
N ASP A 42 -5.60 -5.04 13.56
CA ASP A 42 -4.15 -5.21 13.75
C ASP A 42 -3.39 -4.58 12.58
N LEU A 43 -3.85 -4.83 11.35
CA LEU A 43 -3.29 -4.21 10.15
C LEU A 43 -3.26 -2.68 10.26
N LEU A 44 -4.37 -2.04 10.65
CA LEU A 44 -4.44 -0.58 10.74
C LEU A 44 -3.55 -0.01 11.85
N ARG A 45 -3.30 -0.76 12.92
CA ARG A 45 -2.43 -0.34 14.02
C ARG A 45 -0.96 -0.45 13.66
N GLU A 46 -0.58 -1.50 12.93
CA GLU A 46 0.80 -1.84 12.63
C GLU A 46 1.31 -1.20 11.32
N PHE A 47 0.41 -0.79 10.43
CA PHE A 47 0.79 -0.27 9.13
C PHE A 47 1.56 1.06 9.25
N SER A 48 2.78 1.08 8.69
CA SER A 48 3.62 2.27 8.54
C SER A 48 4.16 2.34 7.12
N MET A 49 4.06 3.53 6.51
CA MET A 49 4.62 3.77 5.17
C MET A 49 6.15 3.77 5.18
N GLU A 50 6.76 4.21 6.28
CA GLU A 50 8.21 4.24 6.48
C GLU A 50 8.76 2.83 6.61
N GLN A 51 8.12 1.98 7.43
CA GLN A 51 8.53 0.58 7.55
C GLN A 51 8.32 -0.16 6.23
N LEU A 52 7.18 0.05 5.57
CA LEU A 52 6.92 -0.57 4.28
C LEU A 52 7.93 -0.13 3.20
N ALA A 53 8.37 1.13 3.22
CA ALA A 53 9.42 1.59 2.33
C ALA A 53 10.75 0.86 2.58
N ALA A 54 11.15 0.70 3.84
CA ALA A 54 12.36 -0.03 4.21
C ALA A 54 12.27 -1.51 3.79
N ASP A 55 11.15 -2.17 4.10
CA ASP A 55 10.94 -3.58 3.75
C ASP A 55 10.97 -3.81 2.22
N LEU A 56 10.45 -2.85 1.44
CA LEU A 56 10.48 -2.91 -0.03
C LEU A 56 11.86 -2.63 -0.61
N GLU A 57 12.64 -1.73 0.00
CA GLU A 57 14.03 -1.50 -0.38
C GLU A 57 14.88 -2.75 -0.14
N ASP A 58 14.64 -3.46 0.97
CA ASP A 58 15.31 -4.72 1.29
C ASP A 58 14.84 -5.88 0.39
N ALA A 59 13.54 -5.96 0.08
CA ALA A 59 12.97 -7.02 -0.75
C ALA A 59 13.27 -6.86 -2.25
N ALA A 60 13.47 -5.62 -2.72
CA ALA A 60 13.67 -5.30 -4.14
C ALA A 60 14.73 -4.21 -4.36
N PRO A 61 15.99 -4.46 -3.97
CA PRO A 61 17.05 -3.45 -3.99
C PRO A 61 17.40 -2.97 -5.40
N TRP A 62 17.32 -3.81 -6.43
CA TRP A 62 17.61 -3.40 -7.81
C TRP A 62 16.49 -2.56 -8.40
N LEU A 63 15.23 -2.94 -8.19
CA LEU A 63 14.10 -2.10 -8.58
C LEU A 63 14.14 -0.75 -7.86
N TRP A 64 14.39 -0.76 -6.55
CA TRP A 64 14.51 0.47 -5.76
C TRP A 64 15.63 1.37 -6.29
N ARG A 65 16.82 0.79 -6.52
CA ARG A 65 17.95 1.51 -7.11
C ARG A 65 17.65 2.04 -8.51
N ALA A 66 16.95 1.27 -9.35
CA ALA A 66 16.52 1.73 -10.66
C ALA A 66 15.60 2.94 -10.53
N LEU A 67 14.62 2.92 -9.62
CA LEU A 67 13.75 4.07 -9.34
C LEU A 67 14.54 5.29 -8.85
N VAL A 68 15.53 5.08 -7.97
CA VAL A 68 16.43 6.15 -7.52
C VAL A 68 17.13 6.78 -8.71
N VAL A 69 17.83 5.98 -9.54
CA VAL A 69 18.59 6.43 -10.71
C VAL A 69 17.69 7.14 -11.74
N ILE A 70 16.51 6.57 -12.04
CA ILE A 70 15.56 7.16 -13.01
C ILE A 70 14.97 8.48 -12.48
N SER A 71 14.84 8.62 -11.16
CA SER A 71 14.30 9.83 -10.52
C SER A 71 15.36 10.91 -10.25
N GLU A 72 16.64 10.65 -10.54
CA GLU A 72 17.67 11.67 -10.37
C GLU A 72 17.37 12.81 -11.34
N PRO A 73 17.27 14.06 -10.85
CA PRO A 73 17.13 15.19 -11.74
C PRO A 73 18.39 15.18 -12.63
N GLY A 74 18.20 15.09 -13.95
CA GLY A 74 19.28 15.29 -14.90
C GLY A 74 20.01 16.60 -14.61
N LYS A 75 21.21 16.79 -15.16
CA LYS A 75 22.03 18.01 -15.03
C LYS A 75 21.36 19.27 -15.68
N SER A 76 20.05 19.43 -15.58
CA SER A 76 19.35 20.67 -15.87
C SER A 76 19.52 21.61 -14.68
N THR A 77 20.54 22.44 -14.81
CA THR A 77 20.65 23.76 -14.18
C THR A 77 19.29 24.44 -14.14
N ARG A 78 18.93 25.02 -12.98
CA ARG A 78 17.81 25.95 -12.71
C ARG A 78 16.57 25.33 -12.04
N ALA A 79 16.63 25.18 -10.72
CA ALA A 79 15.47 25.38 -9.82
C ALA A 79 15.92 25.39 -8.34
N GLU A 80 16.75 26.36 -7.93
CA GLU A 80 16.99 26.67 -6.50
C GLU A 80 16.02 27.75 -5.98
N THR A 81 14.84 27.91 -6.58
CA THR A 81 13.90 28.97 -6.20
C THR A 81 12.45 28.50 -6.31
N ALA A 82 12.09 27.52 -5.48
CA ALA A 82 10.73 27.33 -4.99
C ALA A 82 10.78 26.40 -3.77
N GLY A 83 10.56 26.95 -2.59
CA GLY A 83 10.37 26.16 -1.37
C GLY A 83 9.22 25.18 -1.54
N GLU A 84 9.39 24.00 -0.94
CA GLU A 84 8.30 23.13 -0.46
C GLU A 84 7.24 22.67 -1.47
N THR A 85 7.56 21.65 -2.28
CA THR A 85 6.78 20.39 -2.33
C THR A 85 7.60 19.30 -3.05
N ARG A 86 8.80 18.98 -2.56
CA ARG A 86 9.52 17.81 -3.11
C ARG A 86 8.77 16.59 -2.62
N LYS A 87 7.97 15.94 -3.49
CA LYS A 87 7.32 14.65 -3.18
C LYS A 87 8.33 13.74 -2.48
N HIS A 88 7.97 13.17 -1.33
CA HIS A 88 8.84 12.23 -0.62
C HIS A 88 9.08 11.03 -1.53
N LYS A 89 10.29 10.97 -2.12
CA LYS A 89 10.64 9.97 -3.14
C LYS A 89 10.36 8.55 -2.67
N GLY A 90 10.66 8.26 -1.39
CA GLY A 90 10.35 6.98 -0.75
C GLY A 90 8.87 6.62 -0.87
N LEU A 91 7.95 7.50 -0.47
CA LEU A 91 6.50 7.25 -0.58
C LEU A 91 6.06 6.96 -2.02
N VAL A 92 6.64 7.67 -2.99
CA VAL A 92 6.34 7.45 -4.40
C VAL A 92 6.83 6.06 -4.84
N PHE A 93 8.05 5.68 -4.45
CA PHE A 93 8.61 4.37 -4.78
C PHE A 93 7.86 3.22 -4.12
N THR A 94 7.51 3.36 -2.84
CA THR A 94 6.63 2.45 -2.11
C THR A 94 5.32 2.25 -2.85
N THR A 95 4.68 3.35 -3.29
CA THR A 95 3.42 3.28 -4.05
C THR A 95 3.61 2.57 -5.38
N ILE A 96 4.69 2.85 -6.13
CA ILE A 96 4.99 2.16 -7.39
C ILE A 96 5.17 0.66 -7.17
N CYS A 97 5.93 0.25 -6.14
CA CYS A 97 6.12 -1.16 -5.81
C CYS A 97 4.80 -1.82 -5.40
N ALA A 98 3.95 -1.12 -4.64
CA ALA A 98 2.62 -1.61 -4.29
C ALA A 98 1.73 -1.83 -5.52
N LEU A 99 1.77 -0.92 -6.50
CA LEU A 99 1.07 -1.09 -7.77
C LEU A 99 1.60 -2.28 -8.57
N ILE A 100 2.92 -2.48 -8.62
CA ILE A 100 3.53 -3.65 -9.27
C ILE A 100 3.03 -4.94 -8.61
N SER A 101 2.95 -4.99 -7.28
CA SER A 101 2.42 -6.14 -6.55
C SER A 101 1.00 -6.51 -6.98
N VAL A 102 0.14 -5.51 -7.18
CA VAL A 102 -1.26 -5.68 -7.57
C VAL A 102 -1.38 -6.22 -8.99
N MET A 103 -0.50 -5.77 -9.89
CA MET A 103 -0.45 -6.32 -11.25
C MET A 103 -0.07 -7.81 -11.26
N ARG A 104 0.68 -8.27 -10.25
CA ARG A 104 1.10 -9.67 -10.12
C ARG A 104 0.09 -10.54 -9.36
N SER A 105 -0.66 -9.95 -8.44
CA SER A 105 -1.63 -10.64 -7.60
C SER A 105 -2.91 -9.84 -7.48
N GLN A 106 -4.03 -10.44 -7.87
CA GLN A 106 -5.37 -9.88 -7.64
C GLN A 106 -5.86 -10.10 -6.19
N LYS A 107 -5.01 -10.62 -5.30
CA LYS A 107 -5.34 -10.74 -3.88
C LYS A 107 -5.22 -9.37 -3.20
N ALA A 108 -6.01 -9.17 -2.14
CA ALA A 108 -6.00 -7.93 -1.38
C ALA A 108 -4.58 -7.59 -0.88
N ASN A 109 -4.06 -6.47 -1.35
CA ASN A 109 -2.81 -5.89 -0.88
C ASN A 109 -3.09 -5.05 0.38
N ASN A 110 -2.30 -5.27 1.44
CA ASN A 110 -2.37 -4.51 2.69
C ASN A 110 -2.35 -2.99 2.45
N PHE A 111 -1.49 -2.52 1.54
CA PHE A 111 -1.40 -1.12 1.16
C PHE A 111 -2.74 -0.58 0.63
N GLN A 112 -3.35 -1.26 -0.34
CA GLN A 112 -4.59 -0.80 -0.98
C GLN A 112 -5.78 -0.80 -0.02
N LEU A 113 -5.81 -1.74 0.93
CA LEU A 113 -6.83 -1.79 1.98
C LEU A 113 -6.73 -0.59 2.89
N VAL A 114 -5.52 -0.27 3.37
CA VAL A 114 -5.29 0.90 4.24
C VAL A 114 -5.62 2.20 3.51
N ILE A 115 -5.17 2.36 2.25
CA ILE A 115 -5.52 3.53 1.44
C ILE A 115 -7.03 3.61 1.20
N GLY A 116 -7.71 2.50 0.89
CA GLY A 116 -9.15 2.45 0.71
C GLY A 116 -9.93 2.88 1.95
N LEU A 117 -9.54 2.37 3.13
CA LEU A 117 -10.12 2.76 4.41
C LEU A 117 -9.86 4.22 4.75
N PHE A 118 -8.64 4.72 4.48
CA PHE A 118 -8.29 6.12 4.65
C PHE A 118 -9.17 7.04 3.78
N LEU A 119 -9.36 6.70 2.51
CA LEU A 119 -10.21 7.46 1.59
C LEU A 119 -11.66 7.50 2.08
N LEU A 120 -12.20 6.35 2.48
CA LEU A 120 -13.55 6.26 3.03
C LEU A 120 -13.71 7.10 4.31
N GLY A 121 -12.76 6.99 5.24
CA GLY A 121 -12.76 7.76 6.49
C GLY A 121 -12.56 9.26 6.29
N SER A 122 -11.92 9.66 5.19
CA SER A 122 -11.74 11.06 4.80
C SER A 122 -12.95 11.65 4.07
N GLY A 123 -14.02 10.88 3.87
CA GLY A 123 -15.24 11.33 3.20
C GLY A 123 -15.18 11.31 1.67
N ALA A 124 -14.24 10.55 1.08
CA ALA A 124 -14.19 10.39 -0.38
C ALA A 124 -15.47 9.74 -0.91
N SER A 125 -15.95 10.23 -2.04
CA SER A 125 -17.14 9.69 -2.70
C SER A 125 -16.86 8.30 -3.26
N LYS A 126 -17.92 7.48 -3.40
CA LYS A 126 -17.84 6.17 -4.05
C LYS A 126 -17.17 6.25 -5.44
N ARG A 127 -17.44 7.30 -6.21
CA ARG A 127 -16.89 7.46 -7.57
C ARG A 127 -15.38 7.69 -7.54
N GLU A 128 -14.88 8.51 -6.62
CA GLU A 128 -13.44 8.74 -6.47
C GLU A 128 -12.71 7.46 -6.05
N ILE A 129 -13.29 6.71 -5.11
CA ILE A 129 -12.75 5.43 -4.67
C ILE A 129 -12.69 4.42 -5.82
N GLU A 130 -13.74 4.29 -6.62
CA GLU A 130 -13.74 3.38 -7.78
C GLU A 130 -12.69 3.78 -8.84
N VAL A 131 -12.50 5.09 -9.08
CA VAL A 131 -11.44 5.56 -9.99
C VAL A 131 -10.06 5.17 -9.49
N LEU A 132 -9.80 5.34 -8.19
CA LEU A 132 -8.52 4.97 -7.59
C LEU A 132 -8.34 3.45 -7.52
N ALA A 133 -9.42 2.69 -7.34
CA ALA A 133 -9.41 1.24 -7.39
C ALA A 133 -9.03 0.73 -8.78
N HIS A 134 -9.61 1.30 -9.83
CA HIS A 134 -9.24 0.98 -11.21
C HIS A 134 -7.80 1.37 -11.56
N ALA A 135 -7.25 2.41 -10.92
CA ALA A 135 -5.84 2.77 -11.03
C ALA A 135 -4.90 1.88 -10.20
N GLY A 136 -5.45 0.94 -9.42
CA GLY A 136 -4.69 0.05 -8.53
C GLY A 136 -4.24 0.68 -7.22
N LEU A 137 -4.64 1.92 -6.91
CA LEU A 137 -4.22 2.64 -5.70
C LEU A 137 -5.01 2.24 -4.46
N SER A 138 -6.24 1.76 -4.63
CA SER A 138 -7.10 1.26 -3.54
C SER A 138 -7.82 -0.01 -3.96
N ILE A 139 -8.52 -0.62 -3.01
CA ILE A 139 -9.54 -1.64 -3.30
C ILE A 139 -10.87 -0.98 -3.68
N SER A 140 -11.80 -1.76 -4.24
CA SER A 140 -13.14 -1.25 -4.64
C SER A 140 -13.96 -0.81 -3.43
N TYR A 141 -14.95 0.05 -3.66
CA TYR A 141 -15.82 0.54 -2.57
C TYR A 141 -16.57 -0.59 -1.86
N SER A 142 -17.02 -1.60 -2.62
CA SER A 142 -17.70 -2.77 -2.06
C SER A 142 -16.79 -3.56 -1.13
N ALA A 143 -15.53 -3.78 -1.53
CA ALA A 143 -14.54 -4.47 -0.70
C ALA A 143 -14.21 -3.68 0.58
N ILE A 144 -14.09 -2.35 0.48
CA ILE A 144 -13.89 -1.50 1.68
C ILE A 144 -15.07 -1.66 2.64
N THR A 145 -16.30 -1.62 2.13
CA THR A 145 -17.51 -1.78 2.96
C THR A 145 -17.55 -3.13 3.67
N GLU A 146 -17.10 -4.20 3.01
CA GLU A 146 -16.96 -5.52 3.63
C GLU A 146 -15.90 -5.53 4.75
N HIS A 147 -14.75 -4.89 4.52
CA HIS A 147 -13.73 -4.73 5.57
C HIS A 147 -14.20 -3.86 6.74
N VAL A 148 -15.01 -2.83 6.50
CA VAL A 148 -15.62 -2.02 7.57
C VAL A 148 -16.58 -2.88 8.41
N LYS A 149 -17.35 -3.78 7.78
CA LYS A 149 -18.18 -4.74 8.53
C LYS A 149 -17.34 -5.70 9.37
N SER A 150 -16.25 -6.24 8.82
CA SER A 150 -15.28 -7.05 9.57
C SER A 150 -14.71 -6.29 10.76
N LEU A 151 -14.26 -5.05 10.53
CA LEU A 151 -13.70 -4.18 11.55
C LEU A 151 -14.72 -3.88 12.66
N SER A 152 -15.99 -3.65 12.29
CA SER A 152 -17.07 -3.44 13.25
C SER A 152 -17.35 -4.69 14.10
N GLN A 153 -17.32 -5.87 13.49
CA GLN A 153 -17.47 -7.15 14.20
C GLN A 153 -16.28 -7.41 15.14
N GLU A 154 -15.05 -7.15 14.68
CA GLU A 154 -13.82 -7.25 15.47
C GLU A 154 -13.91 -6.34 16.71
N GLY A 155 -14.28 -5.07 16.52
CA GLY A 155 -14.44 -4.12 17.63
C GLY A 155 -15.60 -4.47 18.58
N MET A 156 -16.71 -5.00 18.06
CA MET A 156 -17.82 -5.45 18.91
C MET A 156 -17.41 -6.62 19.81
N GLU A 157 -16.58 -7.53 19.31
CA GLU A 157 -16.06 -8.62 20.11
C GLU A 157 -15.08 -8.13 21.19
N GLU A 158 -14.21 -7.17 20.87
CA GLU A 158 -13.35 -6.52 21.87
C GLU A 158 -14.17 -5.85 22.98
N ILE A 159 -15.24 -5.12 22.62
CA ILE A 159 -16.14 -4.48 23.58
C ILE A 159 -16.87 -5.54 24.42
N ARG A 160 -17.34 -6.63 23.82
CA ARG A 160 -18.03 -7.71 24.53
C ARG A 160 -17.12 -8.36 25.57
N GLU A 161 -15.87 -8.62 25.23
CA GLU A 161 -14.89 -9.17 26.18
C GLU A 161 -14.58 -8.17 27.30
N LEU A 162 -14.44 -6.88 26.97
CA LEU A 162 -14.23 -5.83 27.97
C LEU A 162 -15.41 -5.78 28.96
N VAL A 163 -16.65 -5.79 28.47
CA VAL A 163 -17.88 -5.73 29.30
C VAL A 163 -18.01 -6.94 30.21
N LYS A 164 -17.59 -8.14 29.77
CA LYS A 164 -17.57 -9.33 30.63
C LYS A 164 -16.56 -9.22 31.76
N SER A 165 -15.46 -8.49 31.54
CA SER A 165 -14.34 -8.39 32.47
C SER A 165 -14.41 -7.19 33.44
N ALA A 166 -15.22 -6.18 33.11
CA ALA A 166 -15.31 -4.93 33.85
C ALA A 166 -16.71 -4.68 34.41
N MET A 167 -16.81 -3.93 35.51
CA MET A 167 -18.09 -3.35 35.93
C MET A 167 -18.46 -2.22 34.98
N CYS A 168 -19.53 -2.38 34.21
CA CYS A 168 -20.02 -1.36 33.28
C CYS A 168 -21.23 -0.63 33.86
N GLN A 169 -21.27 0.69 33.67
CA GLN A 169 -22.44 1.52 33.93
C GLN A 169 -22.92 2.11 32.60
N ILE A 170 -24.22 2.03 32.33
CA ILE A 170 -24.82 2.66 31.16
C ILE A 170 -25.09 4.13 31.52
N VAL A 171 -24.43 5.04 30.80
CA VAL A 171 -24.67 6.48 30.91
C VAL A 171 -25.34 6.95 29.62
N TRP A 172 -26.53 7.54 29.75
CA TRP A 172 -27.24 8.18 28.65
C TRP A 172 -26.96 9.68 28.68
N ASP A 173 -26.38 10.24 27.61
CA ASP A 173 -25.97 11.66 27.53
C ASP A 173 -27.00 12.57 26.83
N ASN A 174 -28.05 12.00 26.22
CA ASN A 174 -29.04 12.72 25.41
C ASN A 174 -30.50 12.35 25.77
N LEU A 175 -30.81 12.30 27.07
CA LEU A 175 -32.19 12.21 27.53
C LEU A 175 -32.87 13.59 27.37
N ASN A 176 -33.58 13.79 26.26
CA ASN A 176 -34.49 14.92 26.12
C ASN A 176 -35.75 14.65 26.96
N ILE A 177 -35.70 15.00 28.24
CA ILE A 177 -36.86 14.94 29.12
C ILE A 177 -37.75 16.13 28.75
N ALA A 178 -38.72 15.91 27.87
CA ALA A 178 -39.78 16.87 27.62
C ALA A 178 -40.73 16.86 28.83
N PHE A 179 -40.69 17.93 29.63
CA PHE A 179 -41.69 18.25 30.67
C PHE A 179 -42.76 19.18 30.10
#